data_AF-A0A9X4PA61-F1
#
_entry.id   AF-A0A9X4PA61-F1
#
_cell.length_a   1.000
_cell.length_b   1.000
_cell.length_c   1.000
_cell.angle_alpha   90.00
_cell.angle_beta   90.00
_cell.angle_gamma   90.00
#
_symmetry.space_group_name_H-M   'P 1'
#
loop_
_entity.id
_entity.type
_entity.pdbx_description
1 polymer ?
#
loop_
_entity_poly.entity_id
_entity_poly.type
_entity_poly.pdbx_seq_one_letter_code
_entity_poly.pdbx_strand_id
1 'polypeptide(L)' 'MNIYTIEELKQKIRLLDEKIEAGQSQVSFNGRTVAYNINELTKQRERYQLMLDQQLAETGQRVKKHRIKYARLIS' A
#
# COMPACT_ATOMS: atom_id res chain seq x y z
N MET A 1 15.92 1.13 -15.10
CA MET A 1 14.74 0.91 -15.96
C MET A 1 13.56 0.69 -15.02
N ASN A 2 12.68 1.68 -14.89
CA ASN A 2 11.52 1.55 -14.02
C ASN A 2 10.49 0.66 -14.73
N ILE A 3 10.14 -0.47 -14.12
CA ILE A 3 9.29 -1.50 -14.73
C ILE A 3 7.83 -1.02 -14.81
N TYR A 4 7.47 0.01 -14.04
CA TYR A 4 6.12 0.58 -13.97
C TYR A 4 6.16 2.10 -14.13
N THR A 5 5.17 2.66 -14.80
CA THR A 5 4.92 4.09 -14.90
C THR A 5 4.23 4.64 -13.64
N ILE A 6 4.24 5.96 -13.48
CA ILE A 6 3.58 6.66 -12.34
C ILE A 6 2.11 6.27 -12.23
N GLU A 7 1.38 6.22 -13.35
CA GLU A 7 -0.04 5.87 -13.38
C GLU A 7 -0.27 4.38 -13.03
N GLU A 8 0.58 3.48 -13.52
CA GLU A 8 0.51 2.07 -13.14
C GLU A 8 0.80 1.86 -11.65
N LEU A 9 1.77 2.60 -11.09
CA LEU A 9 2.06 2.55 -9.65
C LEU A 9 0.88 3.06 -8.82
N LYS A 10 0.23 4.16 -9.23
CA LYS A 10 -0.98 4.66 -8.57
C LYS A 10 -2.12 3.64 -8.63
N GLN A 11 -2.36 3.03 -9.79
CA GLN A 11 -3.39 2.00 -9.93
C GLN A 11 -3.08 0.77 -9.06
N LYS A 12 -1.84 0.31 -9.03
CA LYS A 12 -1.41 -0.81 -8.17
C LYS A 12 -1.57 -0.52 -6.69
N ILE A 13 -1.19 0.68 -6.24
CA ILE A 13 -1.38 1.12 -4.85
C ILE A 13 -2.86 1.13 -4.50
N ARG A 14 -3.72 1.68 -5.37
CA ARG A 14 -5.17 1.69 -5.15
C ARG A 14 -5.76 0.28 -5.03
N LEU A 15 -5.39 -0.63 -5.93
CA LEU A 15 -5.85 -2.02 -5.87
C LEU A 15 -5.37 -2.75 -4.61
N LEU A 16 -4.17 -2.42 -4.12
CA LEU A 16 -3.68 -2.95 -2.84
C LEU A 16 -4.42 -2.35 -1.65
N ASP A 17 -4.73 -1.06 -1.67
CA ASP A 17 -5.52 -0.39 -0.64
C ASP A 17 -6.92 -1.01 -0.53
N GLU A 18 -7.60 -1.22 -1.67
CA GLU A 18 -8.91 -1.90 -1.71
C GLU A 18 -8.85 -3.33 -1.16
N LYS A 19 -7.78 -4.08 -1.46
CA LYS A 19 -7.57 -5.44 -0.92
C LYS A 19 -7.28 -5.45 0.57
N ILE A 20 -6.52 -4.46 1.08
CA ILE A 20 -6.22 -4.31 2.50
C ILE A 20 -7.51 -3.99 3.25
N GLU A 21 -8.34 -3.09 2.73
CA GLU A 21 -9.61 -2.68 3.34
C GLU A 21 -10.63 -3.84 3.36
N ALA A 22 -10.74 -4.59 2.25
CA ALA A 22 -11.56 -5.79 2.17
C ALA A 22 -11.06 -6.88 3.13
N GLY A 23 -9.74 -7.08 3.20
CA GLY A 23 -9.11 -8.01 4.13
C GLY A 23 -9.35 -7.62 5.59
N GLN A 24 -9.18 -6.34 5.94
CA GLN A 24 -9.42 -5.80 7.29
C GLN A 24 -10.87 -6.00 7.73
N SER A 25 -11.82 -5.83 6.81
CA SER A 25 -13.25 -6.09 7.06
C SER A 25 -13.55 -7.57 7.36
N GLN A 26 -12.71 -8.50 6.89
CA GLN A 26 -12.82 -9.94 7.16
C GLN A 26 -12.09 -10.43 8.42
N VAL A 27 -11.30 -9.58 9.09
CA VAL A 27 -10.54 -9.97 10.31
C VAL A 27 -11.47 -10.29 11.49
N SER A 28 -12.75 -9.93 11.41
CA SER A 28 -13.78 -10.27 12.41
C SER A 28 -14.06 -11.77 12.56
N PHE A 29 -13.59 -12.64 11.62
CA PHE A 29 -13.93 -14.06 11.62
C PHE A 29 -12.74 -15.04 11.60
N ASN A 30 -11.53 -14.62 11.18
CA ASN A 30 -10.36 -15.52 11.00
C ASN A 30 -9.01 -14.82 11.32
N GLY A 31 -8.85 -14.37 12.57
CA GLY A 31 -7.85 -13.38 12.99
C GLY A 31 -6.35 -13.65 12.76
N ARG A 32 -5.90 -14.87 12.43
CA ARG A 32 -4.46 -15.16 12.24
C ARG A 32 -4.00 -15.14 10.78
N THR A 33 -4.73 -15.80 9.89
CA THR A 33 -4.36 -15.91 8.46
C THR A 33 -4.61 -14.60 7.72
N VAL A 34 -5.70 -13.90 8.05
CA VAL A 34 -6.05 -12.62 7.42
C VAL A 34 -5.06 -11.52 7.82
N ALA A 35 -4.58 -11.52 9.05
CA ALA A 35 -3.58 -10.56 9.53
C ALA A 35 -2.22 -10.71 8.83
N TYR A 36 -1.75 -11.94 8.59
CA TYR A 36 -0.52 -12.19 7.82
C TYR A 36 -0.65 -11.68 6.38
N ASN A 37 -1.79 -11.97 5.73
CA ASN A 37 -2.05 -11.52 4.37
C ASN A 37 -2.13 -9.99 4.26
N ILE A 38 -2.75 -9.32 5.23
CA ILE A 38 -2.78 -7.84 5.29
C ILE A 38 -1.37 -7.27 5.44
N ASN A 39 -0.51 -7.87 6.28
CA ASN A 39 0.85 -7.38 6.48
C ASN A 39 1.69 -7.49 5.19
N GLU A 40 1.59 -8.61 4.48
CA GLU A 40 2.28 -8.78 3.19
C GLU A 40 1.76 -7.81 2.12
N LEU A 41 0.44 -7.60 2.03
CA LEU A 41 -0.14 -6.61 1.12
C LEU A 41 0.31 -5.18 1.48
N THR A 42 0.43 -4.87 2.77
CA THR A 42 0.90 -3.57 3.26
C THR A 42 2.36 -3.33 2.87
N LYS A 43 3.24 -4.33 3.04
CA LYS A 43 4.64 -4.24 2.60
C LYS A 43 4.76 -4.02 1.09
N GLN A 44 3.93 -4.72 0.29
CA GLN A 44 3.91 -4.51 -1.16
C GLN A 44 3.45 -3.10 -1.52
N ARG A 45 2.44 -2.58 -0.83
CA ARG A 45 1.94 -1.21 -1.00
C ARG A 45 3.01 -0.17 -0.67
N GLU A 46 3.71 -0.33 0.45
CA GLU A 46 4.82 0.55 0.85
C GLU A 46 5.95 0.55 -0.19
N ARG A 47 6.28 -0.60 -0.76
CA ARG A 47 7.29 -0.72 -1.81
C ARG A 47 6.88 0.05 -3.08
N TYR A 48 5.64 -0.09 -3.53
CA TYR A 48 5.15 0.66 -4.69
C TYR A 48 5.02 2.16 -4.40
N GLN A 49 4.65 2.54 -3.18
CA GLN A 49 4.64 3.94 -2.76
C GLN A 49 6.06 4.54 -2.79
N LEU A 50 7.07 3.79 -2.35
CA LEU A 50 8.46 4.25 -2.39
C LEU A 50 8.99 4.40 -3.83
N MET A 51 8.62 3.48 -4.72
CA MET A 51 8.92 3.59 -6.15
C MET A 51 8.22 4.79 -6.79
N LEU A 52 6.96 5.04 -6.42
CA LEU A 52 6.19 6.20 -6.88
C LEU A 52 6.82 7.50 -6.38
N ASP A 53 7.17 7.57 -5.10
CA ASP A 53 7.84 8.72 -4.49
C ASP A 53 9.20 9.01 -5.16
N GLN A 54 9.96 7.97 -5.52
CA GLN A 54 11.22 8.09 -6.27
C GLN A 54 11.00 8.64 -7.68
N GLN A 55 10.03 8.12 -8.43
CA GLN A 55 9.69 8.62 -9.77
C GLN A 55 9.22 10.09 -9.74
N LEU A 56 8.46 10.44 -8.72
CA LEU A 56 7.96 11.81 -8.54
C LEU A 56 9.08 12.77 -8.12
N ALA A 57 10.03 12.31 -7.30
CA ALA A 57 11.23 13.06 -6.96
C ALA A 57 12.14 13.26 -8.19
N GLU A 58 12.33 12.23 -9.02
CA GLU A 58 13.10 12.30 -10.26
C GLU A 58 12.47 13.24 -11.30
N THR A 59 11.14 13.31 -11.35
CA THR A 59 10.38 14.21 -12.24
C THR A 59 10.20 15.63 -11.68
N GLY A 60 10.72 15.92 -10.48
CA GLY A 60 10.57 17.22 -9.81
C GLY A 60 9.17 17.53 -9.28
N GLN A 61 8.22 16.58 -9.38
CA GLN A 61 6.87 16.71 -8.85
C GLN A 61 6.85 16.34 -7.36
N ARG A 62 6.91 17.33 -6.47
CA ARG A 62 6.67 17.13 -5.03
C ARG A 62 5.24 16.64 -4.79
N VAL A 63 5.05 15.35 -4.54
CA VAL A 63 3.74 14.82 -4.17
C VAL A 63 3.56 14.84 -2.66
N LYS A 64 2.40 15.35 -2.21
CA LYS A 64 1.99 15.34 -0.81
C LYS A 64 1.94 13.89 -0.33
N LYS A 65 2.83 13.51 0.59
CA LYS A 65 2.85 12.20 1.25
C LYS A 65 1.48 11.93 1.88
N HIS A 66 0.73 10.98 1.31
CA HIS A 66 -0.47 10.48 1.93
C HIS A 66 -0.06 9.49 3.03
N ARG A 67 0.02 9.97 4.28
CA ARG A 67 0.24 9.09 5.44
C ARG A 67 -1.06 8.36 5.75
N ILE A 68 -1.17 7.11 5.30
CA ILE A 68 -2.21 6.22 5.83
C ILE A 68 -1.76 5.79 7.22
N LYS A 69 -2.51 6.22 8.25
CA LYS A 69 -2.34 5.73 9.63
C LYS A 69 -2.97 4.33 9.68
N TYR A 70 -2.18 3.30 9.45
CA TYR A 70 -2.58 1.96 9.88
C TYR A 70 -2.50 1.94 11.40
N ALA A 71 -3.67 1.86 12.06
CA ALA A 71 -3.74 1.68 13.49
C ALA A 71 -2.95 0.42 13.84
N ARG A 72 -1.86 0.57 14.59
CA ARG A 72 -1.15 -0.54 15.23
C ARG A 72 -2.14 -1.19 16.18
N LEU A 73 -2.84 -2.22 15.72
CA LEU A 73 -3.59 -3.10 16.61
C LEU A 73 -2.55 -4.00 17.29
N ILE A 74 -2.00 -3.49 18.40
CA ILE A 74 -1.30 -4.29 19.39
C ILE A 74 -2.39 -4.74 20.38
N SER A 75 -2.66 -6.05 20.39
CA SER A 75 -3.38 -6.74 21.47
C SER A 75 -2.77 -8.13 21.64
#